data_AF-A0A176W6L6-F1
#
_entry.id   AF-A0A176W6L6-F1
#
_cell.length_a   1.000
_cell.length_b   1.000
_cell.length_c   1.000
_cell.angle_alpha   90.00
_cell.angle_beta   90.00
_cell.angle_gamma   90.00
#
_symmetry.space_group_name_H-M   'P 1'
#
loop_
_entity.id
_entity.type
_entity.pdbx_description
1 polymer ?
#
loop_
_entity_poly.entity_id
_entity_poly.type
_entity_poly.pdbx_seq_one_letter_code
_entity_poly.pdbx_strand_id
1 'polypeptide(L)'
;MSSLSNRVQGLAWSRPLQLSGRKVSRSDLPSRIKPGSRTVASIPQDTQYKSPPQEARSSKTAKGSSSQKTNSVAFETVARKAPATSERNVSTKDLPLEHPQLPRALVAADAEHPEGTPGRNPRDYTVLQQHCAFFDRNNDGVIYPNETYAGFKALGYSTSISTLAAIVINGAFSYPTYDGWVPDLRFPIYLEKIHRTKHGSDTEIYDTEGRFVPFKFEEIFNKYARTKPGFMTYEEIIYMTDSLRNVNDPFGWSAAKLEWGFTYWLVKDEEGFASKEAIRGIYDGSFFEYIENRIKSGDKSKIKKTEFSKIDSKNMN
;
A
#
# COMPACT_ATOMS: atom_id res chain seq x y z
N MET A 1 -27.17 47.44 10.70
CA MET A 1 -26.81 48.56 9.80
C MET A 1 -25.29 48.75 9.87
N SER A 2 -24.65 48.80 8.69
CA SER A 2 -23.38 49.48 8.34
C SER A 2 -22.15 49.31 9.25
N SER A 3 -21.09 48.65 8.78
CA SER A 3 -19.95 49.24 8.03
C SER A 3 -18.89 49.80 8.99
N LEU A 4 -17.64 49.35 9.01
CA LEU A 4 -16.57 49.66 8.04
C LEU A 4 -15.53 48.52 8.08
N SER A 5 -15.20 47.83 6.99
CA SER A 5 -14.35 48.25 5.86
C SER A 5 -12.85 48.29 6.17
N ASN A 6 -12.13 47.27 5.68
CA ASN A 6 -10.99 47.51 4.79
C ASN A 6 -10.96 46.39 3.71
N ARG A 7 -11.34 46.78 2.49
CA ARG A 7 -11.34 46.00 1.24
C ARG A 7 -10.02 46.27 0.50
N VAL A 8 -9.33 45.22 0.04
CA VAL A 8 -9.25 44.73 -1.37
C VAL A 8 -8.31 45.53 -2.28
N GLN A 9 -7.34 44.80 -2.86
CA GLN A 9 -6.89 44.84 -4.27
C GLN A 9 -5.83 43.71 -4.44
N GLY A 10 -5.83 42.81 -5.43
CA GLY A 10 -6.72 42.59 -6.56
C GLY A 10 -6.55 41.16 -7.12
N LEU A 11 -7.67 40.53 -7.47
CA LEU A 11 -7.76 39.35 -8.32
C LEU A 11 -7.80 39.83 -9.78
N ALA A 12 -6.82 39.44 -10.58
CA ALA A 12 -6.88 39.60 -12.03
C ALA A 12 -7.29 38.26 -12.65
N TRP A 13 -8.53 38.23 -13.16
CA TRP A 13 -9.02 37.22 -14.08
C TRP A 13 -8.40 37.48 -15.46
N SER A 14 -7.62 36.54 -15.99
CA SER A 14 -7.13 36.59 -17.37
C SER A 14 -8.26 36.24 -18.33
N ARG A 15 -8.52 37.16 -19.27
CA ARG A 15 -9.49 37.07 -20.36
C ARG A 15 -9.07 36.06 -21.46
N PRO A 16 -10.01 35.58 -22.29
CA PRO A 16 -9.82 34.46 -23.22
C PRO A 16 -8.97 34.80 -24.45
N LEU A 17 -8.18 33.83 -24.91
CA LEU A 17 -7.44 33.92 -26.18
C LEU A 17 -8.41 33.97 -27.37
N GLN A 18 -8.25 35.01 -28.19
CA GLN A 18 -8.87 35.16 -29.50
C GLN A 18 -8.14 34.24 -30.51
N LEU A 19 -8.78 33.16 -30.94
CA LEU A 19 -8.30 32.32 -32.04
C LEU A 19 -8.62 33.00 -33.38
N SER A 20 -7.62 33.57 -34.05
CA SER A 20 -7.75 33.94 -35.46
C SER A 20 -7.67 32.67 -36.31
N GLY A 21 -8.77 32.34 -36.99
CA GLY A 21 -8.84 31.17 -37.87
C GLY A 21 -7.88 31.25 -39.06
N ARG A 22 -7.01 30.25 -39.19
CA ARG A 22 -6.48 29.81 -40.50
C ARG A 22 -7.15 28.48 -40.85
N LYS A 23 -7.86 28.44 -41.98
CA LYS A 23 -8.34 27.20 -42.58
C LYS A 23 -7.11 26.39 -43.02
N VAL A 24 -6.93 25.20 -42.47
CA VAL A 24 -5.96 24.20 -42.97
C VAL A 24 -6.67 23.41 -44.08
N SER A 25 -6.09 23.45 -45.28
CA SER A 25 -6.55 22.72 -46.45
C SER A 25 -6.24 21.22 -46.29
N ARG A 26 -7.05 20.35 -46.89
CA ARG A 26 -7.01 18.88 -46.78
C ARG A 26 -5.81 18.23 -47.51
N SER A 27 -4.70 18.96 -47.68
CA SER A 27 -3.48 18.54 -48.39
C SER A 27 -2.22 18.48 -47.51
N ASP A 28 -2.31 18.78 -46.21
CA ASP A 28 -1.15 18.83 -45.30
C ASP A 28 -1.01 17.62 -44.35
N LEU A 29 -1.52 16.44 -44.72
CA LEU A 29 -1.34 15.20 -43.94
C LEU A 29 -0.12 14.42 -44.45
N PRO A 30 0.94 14.19 -43.64
CA PRO A 30 2.04 13.33 -44.05
C PRO A 30 1.59 11.88 -44.18
N SER A 31 1.95 11.26 -45.30
CA SER A 31 1.60 9.89 -45.66
C SER A 31 2.24 8.84 -44.76
N ARG A 32 1.44 7.82 -44.44
CA ARG A 32 1.75 6.47 -43.90
C ARG A 32 3.23 6.05 -43.97
N ILE A 33 3.85 5.88 -42.80
CA ILE A 33 5.21 5.32 -42.64
C ILE A 33 5.16 3.80 -42.82
N LYS A 34 5.99 3.26 -43.73
CA LYS A 34 6.28 1.82 -43.87
C LYS A 34 7.44 1.42 -42.92
N PRO A 35 7.48 0.18 -42.40
CA PRO A 35 8.53 -0.25 -41.48
C PRO A 35 9.79 -0.68 -42.23
N GLY A 36 10.95 -0.18 -41.80
CA GLY A 36 12.25 -0.65 -42.29
C GLY A 36 13.39 0.30 -41.96
N SER A 37 14.36 -0.21 -41.19
CA SER A 37 15.70 0.33 -40.93
C SER A 37 15.82 1.71 -40.28
N ARG A 38 16.17 1.75 -38.98
CA ARG A 38 16.89 2.90 -38.40
C ARG A 38 18.10 2.44 -37.61
N THR A 39 19.23 2.87 -38.15
CA THR A 39 20.57 2.98 -37.55
C THR A 39 20.50 3.83 -36.27
N VAL A 40 21.27 3.41 -35.27
CA VAL A 40 21.42 4.09 -33.98
C VAL A 40 22.12 5.43 -34.18
N ALA A 41 21.48 6.53 -33.80
CA ALA A 41 22.11 7.85 -33.72
C ALA A 41 22.39 8.18 -32.24
N SER A 42 23.67 8.39 -31.94
CA SER A 42 24.21 8.75 -30.62
C SER A 42 23.75 10.13 -30.14
N ILE A 43 23.32 10.20 -28.89
CA ILE A 43 22.93 11.44 -28.18
C ILE A 43 24.20 12.09 -27.59
N PRO A 44 24.44 13.41 -27.77
CA PRO A 44 25.56 14.09 -27.13
C PRO A 44 25.36 14.19 -25.61
N GLN A 45 26.33 13.68 -24.85
CA GLN A 45 26.51 14.01 -23.44
C GLN A 45 27.21 15.37 -23.36
N ASP A 46 26.55 16.38 -22.80
CA ASP A 46 27.22 17.47 -22.07
C ASP A 46 26.21 18.45 -21.47
N THR A 47 25.86 18.22 -20.20
CA THR A 47 25.58 19.30 -19.24
C THR A 47 25.86 18.76 -17.84
N GLN A 48 27.12 18.86 -17.39
CA GLN A 48 27.46 18.70 -15.98
C GLN A 48 26.89 19.87 -15.18
N TYR A 49 25.95 19.57 -14.28
CA TYR A 49 25.53 20.49 -13.23
C TYR A 49 26.68 20.67 -12.23
N LYS A 50 27.33 21.84 -12.23
CA LYS A 50 28.39 22.18 -11.27
C LYS A 50 27.77 22.60 -9.93
N SER A 51 28.01 21.82 -8.89
CA SER A 51 27.72 22.20 -7.50
C SER A 51 28.55 23.42 -7.06
N PRO A 52 28.04 24.31 -6.20
CA PRO A 52 28.80 25.44 -5.66
C PRO A 52 30.00 24.99 -4.79
N PRO A 53 31.07 25.80 -4.66
CA PRO A 53 32.27 25.42 -3.93
C PRO A 53 32.00 25.29 -2.42
N GLN A 54 32.47 24.21 -1.81
CA GLN A 54 32.56 24.10 -0.35
C GLN A 54 33.77 24.92 0.14
N GLU A 55 33.51 26.02 0.84
CA GLU A 55 34.53 26.71 1.62
C GLU A 55 34.97 25.84 2.80
N ALA A 56 36.22 25.40 2.77
CA ALA A 56 36.89 24.79 3.90
C ALA A 56 37.14 25.86 4.98
N ARG A 57 36.59 25.67 6.18
CA ARG A 57 37.03 26.43 7.36
C ARG A 57 37.46 25.50 8.49
N SER A 58 38.76 25.62 8.76
CA SER A 58 39.60 25.02 9.78
C SER A 58 38.95 24.83 11.15
N SER A 59 39.19 23.65 11.71
CA SER A 59 38.99 23.27 13.11
C SER A 59 39.67 24.23 14.08
N LYS A 60 38.93 24.71 15.09
CA LYS A 60 39.47 25.07 16.40
C LYS A 60 38.57 24.52 17.50
N THR A 61 39.19 23.74 18.36
CA THR A 61 38.69 23.06 19.54
C THR A 61 38.16 24.06 20.56
N ALA A 62 36.92 23.89 21.03
CA ALA A 62 36.43 24.49 22.26
C ALA A 62 35.65 23.43 23.05
N LYS A 63 36.21 23.07 24.21
CA LYS A 63 35.63 22.20 25.24
C LYS A 63 34.31 22.77 25.76
N GLY A 64 33.36 21.87 26.02
CA GLY A 64 32.36 22.03 27.08
C GLY A 64 31.24 23.03 26.80
N SER A 65 30.23 22.58 26.06
CA SER A 65 28.88 23.12 26.21
C SER A 65 27.93 21.92 26.23
N SER A 66 27.25 21.73 27.35
CA SER A 66 26.10 20.85 27.46
C SER A 66 25.10 21.25 26.37
N SER A 67 25.04 20.48 25.29
CA SER A 67 24.05 20.66 24.25
C SER A 67 22.68 20.39 24.87
N GLN A 68 22.03 21.47 25.35
CA GLN A 68 20.60 21.53 25.32
C GLN A 68 20.23 21.33 23.85
N LYS A 69 19.85 20.10 23.47
CA LYS A 69 19.13 19.85 22.24
C LYS A 69 17.91 20.74 22.30
N THR A 70 17.96 21.88 21.64
CA THR A 70 16.76 22.65 21.33
C THR A 70 15.92 21.72 20.47
N ASN A 71 14.82 21.19 21.02
CA ASN A 71 13.86 20.44 20.24
C ASN A 71 13.33 21.39 19.16
N SER A 72 13.87 21.26 17.96
CA SER A 72 13.47 22.07 16.82
C SER A 72 12.04 21.71 16.46
N VAL A 73 11.20 22.73 16.25
CA VAL A 73 9.80 22.57 15.83
C VAL A 73 9.68 21.71 14.56
N ALA A 74 10.74 21.65 13.74
CA ALA A 74 10.80 20.82 12.55
C ALA A 74 10.64 19.31 12.81
N PHE A 75 10.85 18.83 14.05
CA PHE A 75 10.70 17.43 14.44
C PHE A 75 9.48 17.16 15.32
N GLU A 76 8.62 18.16 15.55
CA GLU A 76 7.41 17.99 16.34
C GLU A 76 6.38 17.15 15.57
N THR A 77 6.03 15.99 16.13
CA THR A 77 5.05 15.07 15.53
C THR A 77 3.65 15.21 16.11
N VAL A 78 3.51 16.01 17.18
CA VAL A 78 2.25 16.24 17.89
C VAL A 78 1.85 17.72 17.80
N ALA A 79 0.67 17.98 17.26
CA ALA A 79 0.07 19.30 17.21
C ALA A 79 -0.99 19.42 18.31
N ARG A 80 -0.77 20.28 19.33
CA ARG A 80 -1.67 20.46 20.48
C ARG A 80 -3.13 20.81 20.12
N LYS A 81 -3.36 21.43 18.96
CA LYS A 81 -4.71 21.78 18.46
C LYS A 81 -5.37 20.66 17.64
N ALA A 82 -4.69 19.53 17.44
CA ALA A 82 -5.17 18.37 16.70
C ALA A 82 -4.92 17.09 17.52
N PRO A 83 -5.83 16.73 18.46
CA PRO A 83 -5.65 15.60 19.39
C PRO A 83 -5.34 14.27 18.70
N ALA A 84 -5.85 14.08 17.48
CA ALA A 84 -5.59 12.90 16.67
C ALA A 84 -4.09 12.63 16.41
N THR A 85 -3.23 13.65 16.44
CA THR A 85 -1.78 13.52 16.27
C THR A 85 -1.08 12.97 17.51
N SER A 86 -1.61 13.23 18.72
CA SER A 86 -1.13 12.61 19.96
C SER A 86 -1.74 11.22 20.21
N GLU A 87 -3.00 11.02 19.83
CA GLU A 87 -3.68 9.73 20.01
C GLU A 87 -3.08 8.65 19.11
N ARG A 88 -2.77 9.00 17.86
CA ARG A 88 -2.14 8.14 16.85
C ARG A 88 -0.70 8.57 16.64
N ASN A 89 0.10 8.40 17.69
CA ASN A 89 1.50 8.79 17.70
C ASN A 89 2.30 8.02 16.64
N VAL A 90 3.24 8.73 16.01
CA VAL A 90 4.22 8.13 15.11
C VAL A 90 5.46 7.70 15.91
N SER A 91 6.16 6.66 15.46
CA SER A 91 7.41 6.27 16.08
C SER A 91 8.52 7.26 15.70
N THR A 92 9.29 7.70 16.68
CA THR A 92 10.51 8.51 16.47
C THR A 92 11.79 7.67 16.54
N LYS A 93 11.65 6.36 16.77
CA LYS A 93 12.79 5.44 16.82
C LYS A 93 13.18 5.05 15.41
N ASP A 94 14.49 4.93 15.19
CA ASP A 94 15.01 4.33 13.98
C ASP A 94 14.54 2.88 13.89
N LEU A 95 14.01 2.52 12.72
CA LEU A 95 13.66 1.13 12.42
C LEU A 95 14.94 0.37 12.08
N PRO A 96 15.06 -0.91 12.47
CA PRO A 96 16.18 -1.78 12.09
C PRO A 96 16.07 -2.24 10.63
N LEU A 97 15.82 -1.29 9.72
CA LEU A 97 15.63 -1.48 8.30
C LEU A 97 16.43 -0.43 7.54
N GLU A 98 17.11 -0.86 6.48
CA GLU A 98 17.75 0.06 5.55
C GLU A 98 16.67 0.78 4.73
N HIS A 99 16.67 2.12 4.69
CA HIS A 99 15.71 2.93 3.92
C HIS A 99 14.23 2.46 4.06
N PRO A 100 13.62 2.50 5.27
CA PRO A 100 12.29 1.94 5.50
C PRO A 100 11.18 2.72 4.76
N GLN A 101 11.44 3.96 4.34
CA GLN A 101 10.50 4.76 3.56
C GLN A 101 10.47 4.38 2.06
N LEU A 102 11.48 3.65 1.57
CA LEU A 102 11.55 3.25 0.17
C LEU A 102 10.53 2.11 -0.11
N PRO A 103 9.63 2.24 -1.10
CA PRO A 103 8.72 1.16 -1.45
C PRO A 103 9.48 -0.07 -1.98
N ARG A 104 9.10 -1.26 -1.50
CA ARG A 104 9.62 -2.56 -1.89
C ARG A 104 8.67 -3.21 -2.88
N ALA A 105 9.15 -3.40 -4.11
CA ALA A 105 8.33 -4.01 -5.15
C ALA A 105 8.08 -5.50 -4.87
N LEU A 106 9.12 -6.25 -4.48
CA LEU A 106 9.08 -7.71 -4.50
C LEU A 106 8.87 -8.36 -3.12
N VAL A 107 9.04 -7.62 -2.03
CA VAL A 107 9.04 -8.20 -0.67
C VAL A 107 8.24 -7.34 0.30
N ALA A 108 7.43 -7.98 1.15
CA ALA A 108 6.80 -7.34 2.29
C ALA A 108 7.78 -7.35 3.48
N ALA A 109 8.72 -6.41 3.50
CA ALA A 109 9.75 -6.30 4.53
C ALA A 109 9.27 -5.55 5.78
N ASP A 110 9.59 -6.06 6.97
CA ASP A 110 9.33 -5.39 8.25
C ASP A 110 10.56 -5.45 9.18
N ALA A 111 10.47 -4.86 10.37
CA ALA A 111 11.62 -4.75 11.29
C ALA A 111 12.21 -6.11 11.70
N GLU A 112 11.40 -7.16 11.77
CA GLU A 112 11.81 -8.51 12.16
C GLU A 112 12.15 -9.39 10.94
N HIS A 113 11.62 -9.04 9.76
CA HIS A 113 11.75 -9.76 8.50
C HIS A 113 12.21 -8.79 7.39
N PRO A 114 13.47 -8.31 7.41
CA PRO A 114 13.98 -7.33 6.46
C PRO A 114 13.99 -7.83 5.00
N GLU A 115 14.09 -9.15 4.80
CA GLU A 115 14.04 -9.81 3.50
C GLU A 115 12.63 -10.33 3.13
N GLY A 116 11.61 -9.98 3.95
CA GLY A 116 10.26 -10.49 3.82
C GLY A 116 10.12 -11.97 4.20
N THR A 117 9.16 -12.66 3.60
CA THR A 117 8.84 -14.06 3.91
C THR A 117 9.97 -15.00 3.46
N PRO A 118 10.59 -15.77 4.36
CA PRO A 118 11.73 -16.62 4.01
C PRO A 118 11.40 -17.65 2.91
N GLY A 119 12.26 -17.73 1.89
CA GLY A 119 12.13 -18.72 0.81
C GLY A 119 11.01 -18.46 -0.21
N ARG A 120 10.27 -17.35 -0.09
CA ARG A 120 9.23 -16.96 -1.04
C ARG A 120 9.86 -16.51 -2.35
N ASN A 121 9.42 -17.10 -3.46
CA ASN A 121 9.73 -16.58 -4.80
C ASN A 121 8.73 -15.46 -5.14
N PRO A 122 9.18 -14.21 -5.35
CA PRO A 122 8.28 -13.10 -5.65
C PRO A 122 7.67 -13.17 -7.06
N ARG A 123 8.15 -14.05 -7.94
CA ARG A 123 7.67 -14.26 -9.32
C ARG A 123 7.65 -12.96 -10.15
N ASP A 124 8.58 -12.04 -9.88
CA ASP A 124 8.65 -10.69 -10.46
C ASP A 124 7.33 -9.89 -10.32
N TYR A 125 6.47 -10.26 -9.37
CA TYR A 125 5.23 -9.56 -9.06
C TYR A 125 5.44 -8.51 -7.99
N THR A 126 4.70 -7.40 -8.10
CA THR A 126 4.58 -6.48 -6.97
C THR A 126 3.97 -7.20 -5.76
N VAL A 127 4.22 -6.73 -4.54
CA VAL A 127 3.65 -7.36 -3.34
C VAL A 127 2.12 -7.45 -3.43
N LEU A 128 1.43 -6.43 -3.94
CA LEU A 128 -0.01 -6.49 -4.19
C LEU A 128 -0.39 -7.55 -5.25
N GLN A 129 0.39 -7.71 -6.31
CA GLN A 129 0.16 -8.81 -7.25
C GLN A 129 0.38 -10.16 -6.59
N GLN A 130 1.37 -10.31 -5.71
CA GLN A 130 1.60 -11.55 -4.96
C GLN A 130 0.41 -11.90 -4.05
N HIS A 131 -0.19 -10.89 -3.38
CA HIS A 131 -1.44 -11.04 -2.63
C HIS A 131 -2.54 -11.71 -3.46
N CYS A 132 -2.78 -11.17 -4.66
CA CYS A 132 -3.88 -11.58 -5.53
C CYS A 132 -3.56 -12.86 -6.31
N ALA A 133 -2.28 -13.14 -6.59
CA ALA A 133 -1.83 -14.32 -7.32
C ALA A 133 -2.18 -15.64 -6.63
N PHE A 134 -2.51 -15.63 -5.33
CA PHE A 134 -3.07 -16.80 -4.66
C PHE A 134 -4.41 -17.27 -5.26
N PHE A 135 -5.21 -16.31 -5.74
CA PHE A 135 -6.54 -16.54 -6.31
C PHE A 135 -6.50 -16.85 -7.81
N ASP A 136 -5.40 -16.58 -8.50
CA ASP A 136 -5.16 -17.00 -9.89
C ASP A 136 -4.77 -18.49 -9.88
N ARG A 137 -5.76 -19.38 -9.99
CA ARG A 137 -5.58 -20.80 -9.70
C ARG A 137 -4.97 -21.55 -10.87
N ASN A 138 -5.12 -21.04 -12.08
CA ASN A 138 -4.51 -21.61 -13.28
C ASN A 138 -3.20 -20.90 -13.69
N ASN A 139 -2.84 -19.78 -13.07
CA ASN A 139 -1.65 -18.96 -13.33
C ASN A 139 -1.63 -18.34 -14.73
N ASP A 140 -2.79 -17.94 -15.25
CA ASP A 140 -2.89 -17.25 -16.55
C ASP A 140 -2.91 -15.71 -16.43
N GLY A 141 -2.86 -15.18 -15.20
CA GLY A 141 -2.89 -13.75 -14.90
C GLY A 141 -4.30 -13.14 -14.87
N VAL A 142 -5.35 -13.95 -14.98
CA VAL A 142 -6.76 -13.51 -14.99
C VAL A 142 -7.56 -14.30 -13.96
N ILE A 143 -8.15 -13.61 -12.99
CA ILE A 143 -8.93 -14.26 -11.93
C ILE A 143 -10.41 -14.15 -12.26
N TYR A 144 -11.05 -15.29 -12.52
CA TYR A 144 -12.51 -15.37 -12.70
C TYR A 144 -13.26 -15.67 -11.39
N PRO A 145 -14.59 -15.43 -11.32
CA PRO A 145 -15.36 -15.66 -10.09
C PRO A 145 -15.24 -17.08 -9.52
N ASN A 146 -15.12 -18.10 -10.37
CA ASN A 146 -14.91 -19.49 -9.93
C ASN A 146 -13.56 -19.70 -9.25
N GLU A 147 -12.53 -18.95 -9.63
CA GLU A 147 -11.21 -19.01 -9.02
C GLU A 147 -11.15 -18.25 -7.70
N THR A 148 -11.78 -17.08 -7.62
CA THR A 148 -12.01 -16.39 -6.34
C THR A 148 -12.77 -17.30 -5.38
N TYR A 149 -13.87 -17.92 -5.83
CA TYR A 149 -14.58 -18.92 -5.05
C TYR A 149 -13.66 -20.04 -4.56
N ALA A 150 -12.86 -20.63 -5.47
CA ALA A 150 -11.93 -21.71 -5.13
C ALA A 150 -10.85 -21.27 -4.12
N GLY A 151 -10.33 -20.06 -4.23
CA GLY A 151 -9.37 -19.50 -3.27
C GLY A 151 -9.97 -19.34 -1.88
N PHE A 152 -11.18 -18.78 -1.76
CA PHE A 152 -11.87 -18.70 -0.46
C PHE A 152 -12.18 -20.09 0.12
N LYS A 153 -12.55 -21.06 -0.72
CA LYS A 153 -12.69 -22.46 -0.30
C LYS A 153 -11.37 -23.05 0.21
N ALA A 154 -10.26 -22.74 -0.45
CA ALA A 154 -8.93 -23.19 -0.05
C ALA A 154 -8.47 -22.61 1.30
N LEU A 155 -8.96 -21.42 1.65
CA LEU A 155 -8.76 -20.78 2.96
C LEU A 155 -9.70 -21.31 4.06
N GLY A 156 -10.61 -22.24 3.74
CA GLY A 156 -11.52 -22.86 4.69
C GLY A 156 -12.85 -22.11 4.89
N TYR A 157 -13.17 -21.12 4.07
CA TYR A 157 -14.46 -20.44 4.14
C TYR A 157 -15.63 -21.35 3.68
N SER A 158 -16.83 -21.05 4.19
CA SER A 158 -18.05 -21.76 3.81
C SER A 158 -18.43 -21.49 2.36
N THR A 159 -19.26 -22.36 1.77
CA THR A 159 -19.75 -22.18 0.40
C THR A 159 -20.45 -20.84 0.23
N SER A 160 -21.32 -20.46 1.17
CA SER A 160 -22.05 -19.19 1.10
C SER A 160 -21.13 -17.97 1.12
N ILE A 161 -20.12 -17.96 2.00
CA ILE A 161 -19.14 -16.87 2.08
C ILE A 161 -18.30 -16.82 0.81
N SER A 162 -17.85 -17.98 0.31
CA SER A 162 -17.02 -18.05 -0.89
C SER A 162 -17.76 -17.58 -2.15
N THR A 163 -19.05 -17.92 -2.27
CA THR A 163 -19.91 -17.43 -3.36
C THR A 163 -20.11 -15.93 -3.27
N LEU A 164 -20.40 -15.41 -2.07
CA LEU A 164 -20.56 -13.97 -1.86
C LEU A 164 -19.28 -13.21 -2.19
N ALA A 165 -18.13 -13.71 -1.74
CA ALA A 165 -16.82 -13.11 -2.02
C ALA A 165 -16.54 -13.06 -3.52
N ALA A 166 -16.79 -14.15 -4.26
CA ALA A 166 -16.64 -14.18 -5.71
C ALA A 166 -17.51 -13.14 -6.43
N ILE A 167 -18.77 -12.94 -5.99
CA ILE A 167 -19.65 -11.93 -6.58
C ILE A 167 -19.14 -10.52 -6.28
N VAL A 168 -18.80 -10.25 -5.02
CA VAL A 168 -18.41 -8.90 -4.57
C VAL A 168 -17.05 -8.49 -5.13
N ILE A 169 -16.04 -9.35 -5.03
CA ILE A 169 -14.66 -9.03 -5.44
C ILE A 169 -14.57 -8.89 -6.96
N ASN A 170 -15.06 -9.87 -7.73
CA ASN A 170 -15.03 -9.78 -9.19
C ASN A 170 -15.95 -8.68 -9.71
N GLY A 171 -17.13 -8.48 -9.09
CA GLY A 171 -18.02 -7.38 -9.43
C GLY A 171 -17.38 -6.01 -9.21
N ALA A 172 -16.60 -5.84 -8.14
CA ALA A 172 -15.92 -4.59 -7.83
C ALA A 172 -14.65 -4.36 -8.66
N PHE A 173 -13.85 -5.41 -8.92
CA PHE A 173 -12.49 -5.27 -9.46
C PHE A 173 -12.38 -5.57 -10.95
N SER A 174 -13.38 -6.20 -11.57
CA SER A 174 -13.29 -6.56 -12.98
C SER A 174 -13.16 -5.34 -13.89
N TYR A 175 -14.06 -4.36 -13.76
CA TYR A 175 -14.03 -3.19 -14.63
C TYR A 175 -12.80 -2.28 -14.41
N PRO A 176 -12.37 -1.97 -13.17
CA PRO A 176 -11.16 -1.17 -12.95
C PRO A 176 -9.86 -1.78 -13.53
N THR A 177 -9.80 -3.11 -13.65
CA THR A 177 -8.63 -3.82 -14.20
C THR A 177 -8.70 -4.05 -15.72
N TYR A 178 -9.80 -3.64 -16.36
CA TYR A 178 -10.03 -3.79 -17.79
C TYR A 178 -9.66 -2.51 -18.56
N ASP A 179 -9.15 -2.65 -19.80
CA ASP A 179 -8.78 -1.49 -20.64
C ASP A 179 -9.86 -1.09 -21.66
N GLY A 180 -10.86 -1.95 -21.88
CA GLY A 180 -11.93 -1.67 -22.82
C GLY A 180 -13.08 -0.87 -22.20
N TRP A 181 -13.95 -0.34 -23.06
CA TRP A 181 -15.10 0.46 -22.63
C TRP A 181 -16.33 -0.41 -22.28
N VAL A 182 -16.47 -1.57 -22.91
CA VAL A 182 -17.59 -2.50 -22.69
C VAL A 182 -17.18 -3.55 -21.66
N PRO A 183 -17.82 -3.59 -20.47
CA PRO A 183 -17.47 -4.57 -19.44
C PRO A 183 -17.62 -6.01 -19.93
N ASP A 184 -16.68 -6.87 -19.54
CA ASP A 184 -16.80 -8.31 -19.74
C ASP A 184 -17.72 -8.91 -18.68
N LEU A 185 -18.88 -9.44 -19.10
CA LEU A 185 -19.89 -10.02 -18.21
C LEU A 185 -19.45 -11.32 -17.53
N ARG A 186 -18.26 -11.85 -17.85
CA ARG A 186 -17.62 -12.93 -17.11
C ARG A 186 -16.90 -12.45 -15.85
N PHE A 187 -16.81 -11.13 -15.66
CA PHE A 187 -16.16 -10.46 -14.54
C PHE A 187 -14.69 -10.89 -14.28
N PRO A 188 -13.80 -10.88 -15.31
CA PRO A 188 -12.38 -11.15 -15.13
C PRO A 188 -11.68 -10.04 -14.33
N ILE A 189 -10.79 -10.40 -13.41
CA ILE A 189 -9.85 -9.47 -12.78
C ILE A 189 -8.47 -9.68 -13.41
N TYR A 190 -7.88 -8.64 -13.97
CA TYR A 190 -6.55 -8.71 -14.60
C TYR A 190 -5.46 -8.39 -13.59
N LEU A 191 -4.62 -9.37 -13.26
CA LEU A 191 -3.59 -9.25 -12.23
C LEU A 191 -2.55 -8.17 -12.56
N GLU A 192 -2.23 -7.99 -13.83
CA GLU A 192 -1.33 -6.93 -14.33
C GLU A 192 -1.76 -5.51 -13.86
N LYS A 193 -3.07 -5.28 -13.77
CA LYS A 193 -3.67 -3.96 -13.50
C LYS A 193 -4.29 -3.85 -12.12
N ILE A 194 -4.03 -4.80 -11.23
CA ILE A 194 -4.66 -4.86 -9.90
C ILE A 194 -4.37 -3.63 -9.03
N HIS A 195 -3.24 -2.96 -9.23
CA HIS A 195 -2.92 -1.69 -8.55
C HIS A 195 -3.99 -0.60 -8.73
N ARG A 196 -4.80 -0.67 -9.79
CA ARG A 196 -5.92 0.25 -10.05
C ARG A 196 -7.11 0.07 -9.10
N THR A 197 -7.17 -1.03 -8.34
CA THR A 197 -8.30 -1.33 -7.44
C THR A 197 -8.09 -0.82 -6.02
N LYS A 198 -6.97 -0.14 -5.74
CA LYS A 198 -6.75 0.56 -4.47
C LYS A 198 -7.84 1.62 -4.27
N HIS A 199 -8.39 1.69 -3.05
CA HIS A 199 -9.34 2.72 -2.65
C HIS A 199 -8.69 3.71 -1.66
N GLY A 200 -9.25 4.91 -1.55
CA GLY A 200 -8.63 5.99 -0.79
C GLY A 200 -8.56 5.75 0.72
N SER A 201 -9.42 4.91 1.28
CA SER A 201 -9.54 4.67 2.73
C SER A 201 -8.83 3.38 3.20
N ASP A 202 -7.84 2.91 2.45
CA ASP A 202 -7.04 1.74 2.85
C ASP A 202 -5.93 2.11 3.86
N THR A 203 -5.05 1.16 4.17
CA THR A 203 -3.92 1.39 5.10
C THR A 203 -2.75 2.16 4.49
N GLU A 204 -2.79 2.40 3.18
CA GLU A 204 -1.74 3.06 2.43
C GLU A 204 -0.39 2.31 2.42
N ILE A 205 -0.32 1.10 2.99
CA ILE A 205 0.89 0.25 3.05
C ILE A 205 1.34 -0.14 1.64
N TYR A 206 0.39 -0.39 0.74
CA TYR A 206 0.67 -0.35 -0.68
C TYR A 206 0.70 1.09 -1.16
N ASP A 207 1.76 1.44 -1.88
CA ASP A 207 1.73 2.63 -2.73
C ASP A 207 0.84 2.43 -3.96
N THR A 208 0.73 3.47 -4.78
CA THR A 208 -0.16 3.51 -5.95
C THR A 208 0.17 2.42 -6.98
N GLU A 209 1.41 1.96 -7.06
CA GLU A 209 1.86 0.92 -7.97
C GLU A 209 1.79 -0.50 -7.35
N GLY A 210 1.33 -0.62 -6.10
CA GLY A 210 1.20 -1.90 -5.40
C GLY A 210 2.49 -2.39 -4.73
N ARG A 211 3.48 -1.51 -4.56
CA ARG A 211 4.72 -1.81 -3.82
C ARG A 211 4.47 -1.64 -2.33
N PHE A 212 5.09 -2.47 -1.51
CA PHE A 212 4.94 -2.45 -0.06
C PHE A 212 5.83 -1.39 0.58
N VAL A 213 5.31 -0.57 1.49
CA VAL A 213 6.08 0.48 2.19
C VAL A 213 6.32 0.08 3.65
N PRO A 214 7.54 -0.41 4.00
CA PRO A 214 7.84 -0.94 5.34
C PRO A 214 7.54 0.05 6.46
N PHE A 215 7.90 1.32 6.27
CA PHE A 215 7.65 2.35 7.27
C PHE A 215 6.16 2.52 7.58
N LYS A 216 5.28 2.50 6.56
CA LYS A 216 3.83 2.61 6.78
C LYS A 216 3.29 1.38 7.51
N PHE A 217 3.85 0.20 7.24
CA PHE A 217 3.47 -1.04 7.92
C PHE A 217 3.79 -0.99 9.42
N GLU A 218 5.02 -0.61 9.79
CA GLU A 218 5.41 -0.43 11.20
C GLU A 218 4.56 0.64 11.91
N GLU A 219 4.25 1.72 11.20
CA GLU A 219 3.43 2.82 11.72
C GLU A 219 2.00 2.39 12.06
N ILE A 220 1.40 1.45 11.33
CA ILE A 220 0.07 0.90 11.66
C ILE A 220 0.10 0.26 13.05
N PHE A 221 1.08 -0.59 13.34
CA PHE A 221 1.16 -1.23 14.66
C PHE A 221 1.47 -0.23 15.76
N ASN A 222 2.36 0.74 15.52
CA ASN A 222 2.65 1.77 16.50
C ASN A 222 1.40 2.62 16.86
N LYS A 223 0.54 2.92 15.88
CA LYS A 223 -0.67 3.72 16.08
C LYS A 223 -1.82 2.95 16.73
N TYR A 224 -2.00 1.68 16.38
CA TYR A 224 -3.24 0.96 16.65
C TYR A 224 -3.09 -0.26 17.55
N ALA A 225 -1.90 -0.87 17.69
CA ALA A 225 -1.67 -2.00 18.61
C ALA A 225 -1.46 -1.50 20.05
N ARG A 226 -2.53 -1.06 20.71
CA ARG A 226 -2.51 -0.42 22.04
C ARG A 226 -2.53 -1.43 23.18
N THR A 227 -3.10 -2.61 22.94
CA THR A 227 -3.28 -3.66 23.94
C THR A 227 -2.01 -4.46 24.15
N LYS A 228 -1.34 -4.84 23.05
CA LYS A 228 -0.12 -5.64 23.09
C LYS A 228 0.78 -5.27 21.89
N PRO A 229 2.04 -4.84 22.10
CA PRO A 229 2.93 -4.48 21.00
C PRO A 229 3.07 -5.60 19.97
N GLY A 230 2.89 -5.28 18.69
CA GLY A 230 2.97 -6.26 17.59
C GLY A 230 1.71 -7.12 17.39
N PHE A 231 0.64 -6.88 18.15
CA PHE A 231 -0.62 -7.62 18.04
C PHE A 231 -1.81 -6.66 18.06
N MET A 232 -2.80 -6.91 17.21
CA MET A 232 -4.05 -6.13 17.22
C MET A 232 -5.24 -7.03 17.55
N THR A 233 -6.12 -6.49 18.39
CA THR A 233 -7.47 -7.02 18.62
C THR A 233 -8.40 -6.64 17.47
N TYR A 234 -9.58 -7.26 17.41
CA TYR A 234 -10.61 -6.87 16.46
C TYR A 234 -11.01 -5.38 16.60
N GLU A 235 -11.18 -4.92 17.84
CA GLU A 235 -11.62 -3.55 18.11
C GLU A 235 -10.57 -2.53 17.62
N GLU A 236 -9.29 -2.80 17.82
CA GLU A 236 -8.20 -1.97 17.32
C GLU A 236 -8.14 -1.94 15.79
N ILE A 237 -8.36 -3.07 15.13
CA ILE A 237 -8.46 -3.15 13.66
C ILE A 237 -9.66 -2.34 13.15
N ILE A 238 -10.83 -2.45 13.79
CA ILE A 238 -12.01 -1.68 13.40
C ILE A 238 -11.78 -0.18 13.63
N TYR A 239 -11.21 0.21 14.77
CA TYR A 239 -10.82 1.59 15.06
C TYR A 239 -9.81 2.13 14.03
N MET A 240 -8.84 1.31 13.62
CA MET A 240 -7.91 1.63 12.53
C MET A 240 -8.68 1.96 11.25
N THR A 241 -9.61 1.11 10.80
CA THR A 241 -10.42 1.37 9.58
C THR A 241 -11.23 2.67 9.66
N ASP A 242 -11.80 2.99 10.83
CA ASP A 242 -12.56 4.23 11.01
C ASP A 242 -11.67 5.47 10.92
N SER A 243 -10.44 5.34 11.39
CA SER A 243 -9.49 6.45 11.49
C SER A 243 -8.79 6.78 10.16
N LEU A 244 -8.81 5.86 9.19
CA LEU A 244 -8.17 5.97 7.87
C LEU A 244 -9.14 6.43 6.76
N ARG A 245 -10.37 6.79 7.10
CA ARG A 245 -11.39 7.21 6.14
C ARG A 245 -11.04 8.50 5.40
N ASN A 246 -11.14 8.47 4.08
CA ASN A 246 -11.15 9.66 3.24
C ASN A 246 -12.57 10.16 3.00
N VAL A 247 -12.78 11.48 3.05
CA VAL A 247 -14.12 12.12 3.05
C VAL A 247 -15.02 11.73 1.88
N ASN A 248 -14.44 11.48 0.69
CA ASN A 248 -15.18 11.18 -0.53
C ASN A 248 -14.97 9.74 -1.00
N ASP A 249 -14.93 8.79 -0.07
CA ASP A 249 -14.69 7.37 -0.38
C ASP A 249 -15.63 6.41 0.39
N PRO A 250 -16.95 6.54 0.24
CA PRO A 250 -17.91 5.65 0.92
C PRO A 250 -17.72 4.17 0.53
N PHE A 251 -17.28 3.90 -0.70
CA PHE A 251 -16.92 2.56 -1.13
C PHE A 251 -15.75 2.01 -0.29
N GLY A 252 -14.65 2.75 -0.19
CA GLY A 252 -13.49 2.33 0.61
C GLY A 252 -13.78 2.20 2.10
N TRP A 253 -14.73 2.98 2.66
CA TRP A 253 -15.13 2.81 4.07
C TRP A 253 -15.74 1.43 4.34
N SER A 254 -16.60 0.97 3.43
CA SER A 254 -17.23 -0.35 3.52
C SER A 254 -16.26 -1.45 3.15
N ALA A 255 -15.48 -1.27 2.08
CA ALA A 255 -14.47 -2.24 1.64
C ALA A 255 -13.43 -2.49 2.73
N ALA A 256 -12.85 -1.45 3.33
CA ALA A 256 -11.87 -1.58 4.41
C ALA A 256 -12.42 -2.40 5.59
N LYS A 257 -13.66 -2.19 6.03
CA LYS A 257 -14.24 -2.98 7.12
C LYS A 257 -14.45 -4.45 6.75
N LEU A 258 -14.88 -4.72 5.51
CA LEU A 258 -15.05 -6.10 5.03
C LEU A 258 -13.70 -6.82 4.91
N GLU A 259 -12.73 -6.21 4.26
CA GLU A 259 -11.38 -6.74 4.07
C GLU A 259 -10.71 -7.05 5.42
N TRP A 260 -10.74 -6.09 6.34
CA TRP A 260 -10.13 -6.27 7.66
C TRP A 260 -10.92 -7.21 8.57
N GLY A 261 -12.26 -7.30 8.41
CA GLY A 261 -13.07 -8.29 9.10
C GLY A 261 -12.75 -9.73 8.68
N PHE A 262 -12.64 -9.99 7.37
CA PHE A 262 -12.21 -11.29 6.85
C PHE A 262 -10.76 -11.60 7.22
N THR A 263 -9.88 -10.63 7.08
CA THR A 263 -8.46 -10.74 7.46
C THR A 263 -8.33 -11.12 8.93
N TYR A 264 -8.98 -10.39 9.84
CA TYR A 264 -8.95 -10.70 11.27
C TYR A 264 -9.44 -12.11 11.56
N TRP A 265 -10.56 -12.54 10.96
CA TRP A 265 -11.07 -13.88 11.16
C TRP A 265 -10.08 -14.96 10.74
N LEU A 266 -9.30 -14.71 9.68
CA LEU A 266 -8.31 -15.62 9.14
C LEU A 266 -7.01 -15.65 9.97
N VAL A 267 -6.52 -14.49 10.42
CA VAL A 267 -5.20 -14.37 11.08
C VAL A 267 -5.23 -14.47 12.59
N LYS A 268 -6.40 -14.28 13.23
CA LYS A 268 -6.48 -14.25 14.69
C LYS A 268 -6.05 -15.58 15.30
N ASP A 269 -5.30 -15.49 16.38
CA ASP A 269 -4.95 -16.64 17.20
C ASP A 269 -6.11 -17.04 18.15
N GLU A 270 -5.80 -17.95 19.07
CA GLU A 270 -6.76 -18.41 20.08
C GLU A 270 -7.18 -17.38 21.10
N GLU A 271 -6.26 -16.45 21.38
CA GLU A 271 -6.37 -15.43 22.40
C GLU A 271 -7.09 -14.20 21.81
N GLY A 272 -7.38 -14.21 20.51
CA GLY A 272 -8.10 -13.15 19.81
C GLY A 272 -7.19 -12.07 19.24
N PHE A 273 -5.90 -12.37 19.06
CA PHE A 273 -4.92 -11.43 18.55
C PHE A 273 -4.52 -11.74 17.11
N ALA A 274 -4.47 -10.71 16.28
CA ALA A 274 -3.83 -10.74 14.97
C ALA A 274 -2.37 -10.29 15.12
N SER A 275 -1.41 -11.19 14.90
CA SER A 275 0.01 -10.84 14.99
C SER A 275 0.47 -10.02 13.78
N LYS A 276 1.49 -9.18 14.00
CA LYS A 276 2.14 -8.40 12.95
C LYS A 276 2.59 -9.28 11.79
N GLU A 277 3.27 -10.37 12.09
CA GLU A 277 3.75 -11.31 11.08
C GLU A 277 2.61 -11.95 10.26
N ALA A 278 1.52 -12.35 10.89
CA ALA A 278 0.38 -12.92 10.17
C ALA A 278 -0.25 -11.88 9.22
N ILE A 279 -0.40 -10.63 9.68
CA ILE A 279 -0.89 -9.53 8.84
C ILE A 279 0.11 -9.21 7.71
N ARG A 280 1.42 -9.20 7.98
CA ARG A 280 2.45 -9.01 6.94
C ARG A 280 2.34 -10.07 5.84
N GLY A 281 2.16 -11.33 6.24
CA GLY A 281 1.97 -12.44 5.31
C GLY A 281 0.65 -12.38 4.53
N ILE A 282 -0.35 -11.62 5.01
CA ILE A 282 -1.53 -11.30 4.19
C ILE A 282 -1.13 -10.37 3.05
N TYR A 283 -0.30 -9.35 3.29
CA TYR A 283 0.14 -8.45 2.21
C TYR A 283 0.83 -9.21 1.09
N ASP A 284 1.87 -10.00 1.32
CA ASP A 284 2.49 -10.74 0.21
C ASP A 284 1.74 -12.01 -0.24
N GLY A 285 0.63 -12.36 0.43
CA GLY A 285 -0.18 -13.56 0.15
C GLY A 285 0.39 -14.86 0.71
N SER A 286 1.55 -14.84 1.38
CA SER A 286 2.17 -16.04 1.95
C SER A 286 1.33 -16.68 3.07
N PHE A 287 0.56 -15.87 3.82
CA PHE A 287 -0.32 -16.38 4.86
C PHE A 287 -1.46 -17.23 4.26
N PHE A 288 -1.93 -16.90 3.05
CA PHE A 288 -2.94 -17.69 2.35
C PHE A 288 -2.42 -19.08 1.99
N GLU A 289 -1.21 -19.15 1.44
CA GLU A 289 -0.52 -20.39 1.11
C GLU A 289 -0.28 -21.24 2.37
N TYR A 290 0.15 -20.62 3.47
CA TYR A 290 0.31 -21.27 4.77
C TYR A 290 -1.01 -21.93 5.23
N ILE A 291 -2.13 -21.20 5.20
CA ILE A 291 -3.44 -21.74 5.60
C ILE A 291 -3.90 -22.87 4.67
N GLU A 292 -3.79 -22.70 3.34
CA GLU A 292 -4.18 -23.75 2.38
C GLU A 292 -3.37 -25.04 2.60
N ASN A 293 -2.05 -24.93 2.77
CA ASN A 293 -1.17 -26.07 3.02
C ASN A 293 -1.51 -26.78 4.34
N ARG A 294 -1.83 -26.01 5.37
CA ARG A 294 -2.23 -26.55 6.67
C ARG A 294 -3.56 -27.30 6.60
N ILE A 295 -4.55 -26.77 5.87
CA ILE A 295 -5.83 -27.44 5.63
C ILE A 295 -5.64 -28.74 4.83
N LYS A 296 -4.81 -28.71 3.77
CA LYS A 296 -4.51 -29.90 2.94
C LYS A 296 -3.78 -31.00 3.70
N SER A 297 -2.86 -30.64 4.59
CA SER A 297 -2.08 -31.59 5.39
C SER A 297 -2.91 -32.34 6.43
N GLY A 298 -4.21 -32.01 6.56
CA GLY A 298 -5.08 -32.68 7.51
C GLY A 298 -4.73 -32.38 8.97
N ASP A 299 -3.88 -31.37 9.22
CA ASP A 299 -3.53 -30.91 10.55
C ASP A 299 -4.69 -30.09 11.15
N LYS A 300 -5.79 -30.82 11.33
CA LYS A 300 -6.98 -30.44 12.10
C LYS A 300 -6.67 -30.52 13.60
N SER A 301 -5.45 -30.92 13.98
CA SER A 301 -5.01 -30.91 15.36
C SER A 301 -4.70 -29.46 15.75
N LYS A 302 -5.70 -28.88 16.42
CA LYS A 302 -5.71 -27.58 17.06
C LYS A 302 -5.82 -26.38 16.10
N ILE A 303 -7.00 -25.76 16.08
CA ILE A 303 -7.20 -24.29 15.92
C ILE A 303 -6.47 -23.50 17.04
N LYS A 304 -5.48 -24.10 17.69
CA LYS A 304 -4.89 -23.70 18.95
C LYS A 304 -3.37 -24.05 19.04
N LYS A 305 -2.53 -23.01 18.92
CA LYS A 305 -1.13 -22.91 19.36
C LYS A 305 -0.04 -23.57 18.52
N THR A 306 0.94 -22.70 18.24
CA THR A 306 2.37 -22.98 18.02
C THR A 306 2.79 -23.29 16.59
N GLU A 307 3.04 -22.24 15.80
CA GLU A 307 4.27 -22.21 14.99
C GLU A 307 4.77 -20.80 14.65
N PHE A 308 3.89 -19.80 14.54
CA PHE A 308 4.35 -18.41 14.36
C PHE A 308 4.86 -17.73 15.65
N SER A 309 4.45 -18.18 16.85
CA SER A 309 4.99 -17.65 18.11
C SER A 309 6.42 -18.09 18.42
N LYS A 310 6.94 -19.11 17.72
CA LYS A 310 8.34 -19.56 17.90
C LYS A 310 9.35 -18.63 17.22
N ILE A 311 8.90 -17.79 16.29
CA ILE A 311 9.73 -16.76 15.65
C ILE A 311 9.94 -15.60 16.65
N ASP A 312 8.90 -15.17 17.35
CA ASP A 312 9.00 -14.10 18.37
C ASP A 312 9.83 -14.50 19.60
N SER A 313 9.77 -15.77 20.04
CA SER A 313 10.55 -16.21 21.22
C SER A 313 12.06 -16.29 21.00
N LYS A 314 12.52 -16.28 19.74
CA LYS A 314 13.96 -16.31 19.42
C LYS A 314 14.60 -14.91 19.40
N ASN A 315 13.79 -13.85 19.33
CA ASN A 315 14.26 -12.47 19.28
C ASN A 315 14.08 -11.72 20.62
N MET A 316 13.71 -12.42 21.70
CA MET A 316 13.63 -11.89 23.08
C MET A 316 14.70 -12.47 24.01
N ASN A 317 15.90 -12.77 23.50
CA ASN A 317 17.10 -13.02 24.30
C ASN A 317 18.24 -12.10 23.86
#